data_AF-A0A6N8H3T2-F1
#
_entry.id   AF-A0A6N8H3T2-F1
#
_cell.length_a   1.000
_cell.length_b   1.000
_cell.length_c   1.000
_cell.angle_alpha   90.00
_cell.angle_beta   90.00
_cell.angle_gamma   90.00
#
_symmetry.space_group_name_H-M   'P 1'
#
loop_
_entity.id
_entity.type
_entity.pdbx_description
1 polymer ?
#
loop_
_entity_poly.entity_id
_entity_poly.type
_entity_poly.pdbx_seq_one_letter_code
_entity_poly.pdbx_strand_id
1 'polypeptide(L)' 'MYRYISVSEELSSPYLGRYRSFGIAAQREAAGHWQVVCKVSDVSTDPVFVENLAARCTAGQLEPVHLMDIIEDALI' A
#
# COMPACT_ATOMS: atom_id res chain seq x y z
N MET A 1 -8.29 5.99 13.71
CA MET A 1 -7.71 4.67 13.38
C MET A 1 -7.29 4.69 11.92
N TYR A 2 -6.10 4.15 11.63
CA TYR A 2 -5.65 3.94 10.26
C TYR A 2 -5.84 2.48 9.88
N ARG A 3 -6.26 2.26 8.63
CA ARG A 3 -6.36 0.94 8.00
C ARG A 3 -5.57 0.98 6.71
N TYR A 4 -4.72 0.01 6.51
CA TYR A 4 -3.97 -0.17 5.27
C TYR A 4 -4.57 -1.35 4.50
N ILE A 5 -4.78 -1.16 3.21
CA ILE A 5 -5.31 -2.20 2.31
C ILE A 5 -4.38 -2.36 1.12
N SER A 6 -4.23 -3.60 0.64
CA SER A 6 -3.61 -3.88 -0.65
C SER A 6 -4.56 -3.46 -1.77
N VAL A 7 -4.01 -2.91 -2.85
CA VAL A 7 -4.75 -2.52 -4.04
C VAL A 7 -4.07 -3.12 -5.26
N SER A 8 -4.82 -3.90 -6.04
CA SER A 8 -4.32 -4.45 -7.31
C SER A 8 -4.36 -3.37 -8.38
N GLU A 9 -3.26 -3.23 -9.11
CA GLU A 9 -3.09 -2.23 -10.15
C GLU A 9 -2.54 -2.88 -11.42
N GLU A 10 -3.09 -2.51 -12.58
CA GLU A 10 -2.49 -2.82 -13.88
C GLU A 10 -1.73 -1.59 -14.34
N LEU A 11 -0.41 -1.71 -14.42
CA LEU A 11 0.50 -0.63 -14.75
C LEU A 11 1.13 -0.90 -16.12
N SER A 12 1.60 0.16 -16.77
CA SER A 12 2.31 0.05 -18.04
C SER A 12 3.62 0.82 -17.97
N SER A 13 4.71 0.13 -18.26
CA SER A 13 6.05 0.70 -18.37
C SER A 13 6.54 0.58 -19.82
N PRO A 14 7.22 1.60 -20.38
CA PRO A 14 7.82 1.53 -21.71
C PRO A 14 8.78 0.35 -21.91
N TYR A 15 9.39 -0.14 -20.83
CA TYR A 15 10.41 -1.19 -20.89
C TYR A 15 9.85 -2.59 -20.61
N LEU A 16 8.79 -2.70 -19.81
CA LEU A 16 8.21 -3.99 -19.37
C LEU A 16 6.87 -4.30 -20.05
N GLY A 17 6.27 -3.34 -20.74
CA GLY A 17 4.90 -3.47 -21.24
C GLY A 17 3.88 -3.32 -20.11
N ARG A 18 2.75 -4.02 -20.21
CA ARG A 18 1.72 -4.06 -19.15
C ARG A 18 2.09 -5.13 -18.13
N TYR A 19 2.06 -4.76 -16.87
CA TYR A 19 2.31 -5.66 -15.75
C TYR A 19 1.31 -5.41 -14.63
N ARG A 20 1.09 -6.44 -13.83
CA ARG A 20 0.26 -6.35 -12.64
C ARG A 20 1.14 -6.11 -11.44
N SER A 21 0.83 -5.08 -10.69
CA SER A 21 1.49 -4.75 -9.44
C SER A 21 0.45 -4.52 -8.35
N PHE A 22 0.92 -4.49 -7.11
CA PHE A 22 0.10 -4.27 -5.95
C PHE A 22 0.65 -3.06 -5.19
N GLY A 23 -0.22 -2.10 -4.92
CA GLY A 23 0.06 -0.93 -4.10
C GLY A 23 -0.56 -1.07 -2.70
N ILE A 24 -0.30 -0.08 -1.84
CA ILE A 24 -0.89 0.05 -0.52
C ILE A 24 -1.65 1.36 -0.42
N ALA A 25 -2.89 1.31 0.04
CA ALA A 25 -3.69 2.49 0.36
C ALA A 25 -3.90 2.60 1.88
N ALA A 26 -3.49 3.72 2.45
CA ALA A 26 -3.80 4.12 3.81
C ALA A 26 -5.15 4.82 3.85
N GLN A 27 -6.06 4.31 4.67
CA GLN A 27 -7.38 4.85 4.90
C GLN A 27 -7.51 5.30 6.35
N ARG A 28 -8.17 6.43 6.56
CA ARG A 28 -8.56 6.92 7.87
C ARG A 28 -10.08 6.94 7.96
N GLU A 29 -10.61 6.46 9.07
CA GLU A 29 -12.03 6.62 9.36
C GLU A 29 -12.31 8.08 9.76
N ALA A 30 -13.19 8.74 9.04
CA ALA A 30 -13.69 10.08 9.33
C ALA A 30 -15.21 10.11 9.13
N ALA A 31 -15.94 10.49 10.19
CA ALA A 31 -17.39 10.59 10.19
C ALA A 31 -18.13 9.31 9.73
N GLY A 32 -17.60 8.13 10.08
CA GLY A 32 -18.18 6.83 9.68
C GLY A 32 -17.86 6.39 8.25
N HIS A 33 -16.98 7.13 7.56
CA HIS A 33 -16.52 6.79 6.21
C HIS A 33 -15.01 6.56 6.20
N TRP A 34 -14.57 5.55 5.44
CA TRP A 34 -13.15 5.34 5.18
C TRP A 34 -12.68 6.25 4.05
N GLN A 35 -11.80 7.18 4.36
CA GLN A 35 -11.20 8.10 3.40
C GLN A 35 -9.75 7.68 3.15
N VAL A 36 -9.37 7.53 1.88
CA VAL A 36 -7.97 7.30 1.50
C VAL A 36 -7.19 8.58 1.81
N VAL A 37 -6.21 8.48 2.70
CA VAL A 37 -5.34 9.59 3.10
C VAL A 37 -3.97 9.53 2.42
N CYS A 38 -3.51 8.33 2.06
CA CYS A 38 -2.28 8.13 1.32
C CYS A 38 -2.42 6.87 0.45
N LYS A 39 -1.74 6.84 -0.68
CA LYS A 39 -1.66 5.67 -1.55
C LYS A 39 -0.27 5.63 -2.16
N VAL A 40 0.36 4.47 -2.05
CA VAL A 40 1.62 4.16 -2.74
C VAL A 40 1.31 3.09 -3.76
N SER A 41 1.53 3.42 -5.03
CA SER A 41 1.36 2.50 -6.15
C SER A 41 2.66 1.76 -6.43
N ASP A 42 2.55 0.62 -7.11
CA ASP A 42 3.70 -0.19 -7.56
C ASP A 42 4.67 -0.63 -6.45
N VAL A 43 4.14 -1.15 -5.33
CA VAL A 43 4.97 -1.58 -4.19
C VAL A 43 5.64 -2.92 -4.47
N SER A 44 4.89 -3.90 -4.98
CA SER A 44 5.44 -5.21 -5.35
C SER A 44 4.49 -5.96 -6.27
N THR A 45 5.01 -6.88 -7.07
CA THR A 45 4.22 -7.81 -7.87
C THR A 45 3.69 -9.01 -7.06
N ASP A 46 4.15 -9.20 -5.82
CA ASP A 46 3.67 -10.27 -4.92
C ASP A 46 2.48 -9.77 -4.05
N PRO A 47 1.25 -10.26 -4.29
CA PRO A 47 0.09 -9.85 -3.51
C PRO A 47 0.17 -10.24 -2.03
N VAL A 48 0.78 -11.38 -1.71
CA VAL A 48 0.85 -11.89 -0.33
C VAL A 48 1.79 -11.02 0.50
N PHE A 49 2.90 -10.59 -0.09
CA PHE A 49 3.81 -9.63 0.53
C PHE A 49 3.12 -8.31 0.84
N VAL A 50 2.43 -7.72 -0.14
CA VAL A 50 1.74 -6.43 0.03
C VAL A 50 0.60 -6.51 1.05
N GLU A 51 -0.16 -7.60 1.06
CA GLU A 51 -1.20 -7.86 2.07
C GLU A 51 -0.62 -7.98 3.48
N ASN A 52 0.46 -8.75 3.65
CA ASN A 52 1.13 -8.88 4.93
C ASN A 52 1.72 -7.54 5.42
N LEU A 53 2.29 -6.75 4.52
CA LEU A 53 2.81 -5.42 4.84
C LEU A 53 1.68 -4.50 5.29
N ALA A 54 0.57 -4.44 4.55
CA ALA A 54 -0.62 -3.67 4.93
C ALA A 54 -1.22 -4.12 6.26
N ALA A 55 -1.28 -5.43 6.53
CA ALA A 55 -1.75 -5.97 7.80
C ALA A 55 -0.84 -5.54 8.97
N ARG A 56 0.48 -5.60 8.78
CA ARG A 56 1.47 -5.11 9.77
C ARG A 56 1.35 -3.61 10.01
N CYS A 57 1.24 -2.79 8.96
CA CYS A 57 1.02 -1.35 9.08
C CYS A 57 -0.28 -1.02 9.84
N THR A 58 -1.35 -1.79 9.58
CA THR A 58 -2.63 -1.64 10.29
C THR A 58 -2.52 -2.04 11.75
N ALA A 59 -1.86 -3.17 12.06
CA ALA A 59 -1.66 -3.63 13.44
C ALA A 59 -0.77 -2.66 14.24
N GLY A 60 0.25 -2.09 13.60
CA GLY A 60 1.14 -1.09 14.20
C GLY A 60 0.57 0.33 14.24
N GLN A 61 -0.63 0.57 13.69
CA GLN A 61 -1.22 1.91 13.51
C GLN A 61 -0.20 2.91 12.94
N LEU A 62 0.52 2.49 11.90
CA LEU A 62 1.55 3.30 11.25
C LEU A 62 0.98 4.65 10.83
N GLU A 63 1.73 5.75 11.02
CA GLU A 63 1.35 7.04 10.47
C GLU A 63 1.60 7.08 8.96
N PRO A 64 0.69 7.62 8.13
CA PRO A 64 0.83 7.63 6.67
C PRO A 64 2.11 8.28 6.15
N VAL A 65 2.73 9.18 6.93
CA VAL A 65 4.00 9.83 6.59
C VAL A 65 5.17 8.83 6.52
N HIS A 66 5.12 7.76 7.32
CA HIS A 66 6.15 6.72 7.38
C HIS A 66 5.87 5.54 6.43
N LEU A 67 4.77 5.58 5.66
CA LEU A 67 4.41 4.48 4.77
C LEU A 67 5.48 4.23 3.73
N MET A 68 6.06 5.28 3.15
CA MET A 68 7.13 5.15 2.16
C MET A 68 8.39 4.52 2.78
N ASP A 69 8.83 5.02 3.94
CA ASP A 69 10.02 4.50 4.63
C ASP A 69 9.91 3.00 4.93
N ILE A 70 8.74 2.54 5.37
CA ILE A 70 8.48 1.13 5.67
C ILE A 70 8.44 0.27 4.40
N ILE A 71 7.90 0.81 3.31
CA ILE A 71 7.90 0.11 2.02
C ILE A 71 9.33 -0.05 1.51
N GLU A 72 10.14 1.01 1.59
CA GLU A 72 11.55 0.96 1.19
C GLU A 72 12.33 -0.05 2.06
N ASP A 73 12.15 -0.02 3.38
CA ASP A 73 12.80 -0.98 4.30
C ASP A 73 12.40 -2.43 4.04
N ALA A 74 11.16 -2.68 3.63
CA ALA A 74 10.66 -4.03 3.36
C ALA A 74 11.13 -4.60 2.01
N LEU A 75 11.69 -3.78 1.12
CA LEU A 75 12.18 -4.18 -0.21
C LEU A 75 13.71 -4.44 -0.25
N ILE A 76 14.40 -4.31 0.88
CA ILE A 76 15.87 -4.50 1.03
C ILE A 76 16.22 -5.96 1.34
#